data_AF-A0A0F3GXZ9-F1
#
_entry.id   AF-A0A0F3GXZ9-F1
#
_cell.length_a   1.000
_cell.length_b   1.000
_cell.length_c   1.000
_cell.angle_alpha   90.00
_cell.angle_beta   90.00
_cell.angle_gamma   90.00
#
_symmetry.space_group_name_H-M   'P 1'
#
loop_
_entity.id
_entity.type
_entity.pdbx_description
1 polymer ?
#
loop_
_entity_poly.entity_id
_entity_poly.type
_entity_poly.pdbx_seq_one_letter_code
_entity_poly.pdbx_strand_id
1 'polypeptide(L)' 'MSQTISDFIGFFKPDKGKKVSDIRSIMQKALNIIGEQDKINGIEVDLRCQSDTRIETHVSELVQVFLSILENAR' A
#
# COMPACT_ATOMS: atom_id res chain seq x y z
N MET A 1 9.02 2.35 15.86
CA MET A 1 9.28 3.78 15.61
C MET A 1 10.18 4.02 14.39
N SER A 2 11.29 3.27 14.18
CA SER A 2 12.23 3.55 13.07
C SER A 2 11.98 2.78 11.74
N GLN A 3 11.30 1.63 11.76
CA GLN A 3 10.99 0.86 10.54
C GLN A 3 9.90 1.53 9.69
N THR A 4 8.82 2.00 10.32
CA THR A 4 7.67 2.58 9.62
C THR A 4 8.01 3.83 8.80
N ILE A 5 8.88 4.72 9.31
CA ILE A 5 9.28 5.95 8.61
C ILE A 5 10.18 5.65 7.39
N SER A 6 11.10 4.69 7.53
CA SER A 6 11.96 4.27 6.41
C SER A 6 11.15 3.61 5.31
N ASP A 7 10.14 2.81 5.69
CA ASP A 7 9.24 2.17 4.75
C ASP A 7 8.39 3.22 4.01
N PHE A 8 7.83 4.21 4.73
CA PHE A 8 7.16 5.38 4.13
C PHE A 8 8.02 6.06 3.04
N ILE A 9 9.25 6.44 3.38
CA ILE A 9 10.18 7.10 2.44
C ILE A 9 10.50 6.17 1.26
N GLY A 10 10.59 4.87 1.48
CA GLY A 10 10.81 3.86 0.45
C GLY A 10 9.70 3.80 -0.60
N PHE A 11 8.43 3.99 -0.20
CA PHE A 11 7.28 3.99 -1.12
C PHE A 11 7.12 5.30 -1.90
N PHE A 12 7.60 6.42 -1.37
CA PHE A 12 7.63 7.69 -2.11
C PHE A 12 8.78 7.79 -3.11
N LYS A 13 9.72 6.82 -3.13
CA LYS A 13 10.75 6.77 -4.16
C LYS A 13 10.16 6.26 -5.48
N PRO A 14 10.40 6.96 -6.60
CA PRO A 14 9.97 6.50 -7.92
C PRO A 14 10.60 5.14 -8.21
N ASP A 15 9.76 4.20 -8.66
CA ASP A 15 10.22 2.87 -9.06
C ASP A 15 11.16 3.00 -10.26
N LYS A 16 12.22 2.17 -10.32
CA LYS A 16 13.17 2.18 -11.44
C LYS A 16 12.59 1.68 -12.78
N GLY A 17 11.34 1.23 -12.78
CA GLY A 17 10.61 0.71 -13.94
C GLY A 17 9.36 -0.07 -13.54
N LYS A 18 8.54 -0.44 -14.52
CA LYS A 18 7.39 -1.33 -14.29
C LYS A 18 7.88 -2.73 -13.92
N LYS A 19 7.14 -3.39 -13.05
CA LYS A 19 7.38 -4.78 -12.63
C LYS A 19 6.07 -5.54 -12.66
N VAL A 20 6.12 -6.79 -13.08
CA VAL A 20 4.98 -7.71 -12.94
C VAL A 20 4.79 -7.98 -11.45
N SER A 21 3.67 -7.52 -10.91
CA SER A 21 3.33 -7.64 -9.49
C SER A 21 1.88 -8.04 -9.31
N ASP A 22 1.60 -8.73 -8.21
CA ASP A 22 0.26 -9.14 -7.82
C ASP A 22 -0.48 -7.98 -7.13
N ILE A 23 -1.72 -7.70 -7.53
CA ILE A 23 -2.47 -6.55 -7.00
C ILE A 23 -2.74 -6.66 -5.49
N ARG A 24 -2.96 -7.87 -4.97
CA ARG A 24 -3.12 -8.12 -3.53
C ARG A 24 -1.84 -7.74 -2.79
N SER A 25 -0.68 -8.08 -3.36
CA SER A 25 0.61 -7.72 -2.76
C SER A 25 0.84 -6.21 -2.71
N ILE A 26 0.38 -5.47 -3.71
CA ILE A 26 0.49 -4.00 -3.75
C ILE A 26 -0.44 -3.37 -2.71
N MET A 27 -1.69 -3.83 -2.64
CA MET A 27 -2.65 -3.36 -1.63
C MET A 27 -2.19 -3.69 -0.21
N GLN A 28 -1.64 -4.88 0.04
CA GLN A 28 -1.11 -5.25 1.35
C GLN A 28 0.03 -4.33 1.79
N LYS A 29 0.88 -3.87 0.85
CA LYS A 29 1.91 -2.88 1.16
C LYS A 29 1.29 -1.56 1.63
N ALA A 30 0.26 -1.07 0.95
CA ALA A 30 -0.46 0.14 1.38
C ALA A 30 -1.09 -0.05 2.77
N LEU A 31 -1.75 -1.18 3.02
CA LEU A 31 -2.34 -1.48 4.32
C LEU A 31 -1.32 -1.62 5.44
N ASN A 32 -0.13 -2.16 5.18
CA ASN A 32 0.92 -2.26 6.20
C ASN A 32 1.44 -0.88 6.63
N ILE A 33 1.39 0.12 5.75
CA ILE A 33 1.80 1.49 6.03
C ILE A 33 0.80 2.18 6.97
N ILE A 34 -0.51 2.01 6.72
CA ILE A 34 -1.57 2.65 7.52
C ILE A 34 -2.02 1.80 8.72
N GLY A 35 -1.80 0.49 8.70
CA GLY A 35 -2.37 -0.45 9.67
C GLY A 35 -1.87 -0.28 11.11
N GLU A 36 -0.71 0.35 11.31
CA GLU A 36 -0.28 0.77 12.65
C GLU A 36 -1.08 1.99 13.16
N GLN A 37 -1.53 2.87 12.27
CA GLN A 37 -2.28 4.09 12.61
C GLN A 37 -3.79 3.81 12.78
N ASP A 38 -4.37 2.93 11.96
CA ASP A 38 -5.80 2.65 12.00
C ASP A 38 -6.22 1.76 13.18
N LYS A 39 -5.31 0.88 13.64
CA LYS A 39 -5.49 0.16 14.93
C LYS A 39 -5.63 1.10 16.12
N ILE A 40 -4.99 2.27 16.06
CA ILE A 40 -5.06 3.29 17.12
C ILE A 40 -6.40 4.05 17.06
N ASN A 41 -7.00 4.16 15.88
CA ASN A 41 -8.26 4.87 15.66
C ASN A 41 -9.51 3.99 15.71
N GLY A 42 -9.37 2.67 15.93
CA GLY A 42 -10.49 1.73 16.00
C GLY A 42 -11.13 1.42 14.65
N ILE A 43 -10.42 1.66 13.54
CA ILE A 43 -10.90 1.38 12.19
C ILE A 43 -10.45 -0.02 11.78
N GLU A 44 -11.38 -0.86 11.35
CA GLU A 44 -11.10 -2.20 10.83
C GLU A 44 -11.16 -2.19 9.30
N VAL A 45 -10.10 -2.67 8.64
CA VAL A 45 -10.02 -2.76 7.18
C VAL A 45 -10.17 -4.21 6.74
N ASP A 46 -11.24 -4.51 5.99
CA ASP A 46 -11.51 -5.84 5.43
C ASP A 46 -11.03 -5.91 3.96
N LEU A 47 -9.91 -6.58 3.72
CA LEU A 47 -9.36 -6.78 2.38
C LEU A 47 -9.95 -8.03 1.71
N ARG A 48 -10.95 -7.84 0.85
CA ARG A 48 -11.53 -8.91 0.02
C ARG A 48 -10.94 -8.91 -1.39
N CYS A 49 -9.78 -9.55 -1.55
CA CYS A 49 -9.13 -9.70 -2.85
C CYS A 49 -9.09 -11.16 -3.28
N GLN A 50 -10.06 -11.60 -4.09
CA GLN A 50 -10.14 -12.97 -4.62
C GLN A 50 -9.41 -13.17 -5.96
N SER A 51 -8.73 -12.13 -6.45
CA SER A 51 -8.03 -12.15 -7.72
C SER A 51 -6.55 -12.49 -7.53
N ASP A 52 -6.02 -13.32 -8.43
CA ASP A 52 -4.58 -13.58 -8.59
C ASP A 52 -4.00 -12.84 -9.82
N THR A 53 -4.66 -11.73 -10.20
CA THR A 53 -4.28 -10.95 -11.38
C THR A 53 -2.93 -10.28 -11.12
N ARG A 54 -1.99 -10.60 -12.01
CA ARG A 54 -0.69 -9.94 -12.09
C ARG A 54 -0.74 -8.85 -13.14
N ILE A 55 -0.21 -7.69 -12.79
CA ILE A 55 -0.13 -6.53 -13.68
C ILE A 55 1.31 -6.04 -13.79
N GLU A 56 1.69 -5.55 -14.97
CA GLU A 56 2.96 -4.85 -15.16
C GLU A 56 2.76 -3.36 -14.85
N THR A 57 3.30 -2.91 -13.71
CA THR A 57 3.04 -1.56 -13.19
C THR A 57 4.20 -1.01 -12.36
N HIS A 58 4.16 0.28 -12.07
CA HIS A 58 5.01 0.91 -11.07
C HIS A 58 4.40 0.65 -9.69
N VAL A 59 5.07 -0.17 -8.88
CA VAL A 59 4.51 -0.63 -7.60
C VAL A 59 4.42 0.54 -6.63
N SER A 60 5.47 1.36 -6.54
CA SER A 60 5.47 2.55 -5.66
C SER A 60 4.34 3.52 -5.99
N GLU A 61 4.07 3.78 -7.28
CA GLU A 61 3.02 4.71 -7.70
C GLU A 61 1.62 4.18 -7.34
N LEU A 62 1.34 2.90 -7.56
CA LEU A 62 0.06 2.32 -7.17
C LEU A 62 -0.13 2.27 -5.64
N VAL A 63 0.95 2.02 -4.88
CA VAL A 63 0.88 2.12 -3.41
C VAL A 63 0.48 3.55 -3.02
N GLN A 64 1.08 4.59 -3.61
CA GLN A 64 0.72 5.98 -3.33
C GLN A 64 -0.76 6.26 -3.66
N VAL A 65 -1.26 5.78 -4.80
CA VAL A 65 -2.68 5.93 -5.16
C VAL A 65 -3.60 5.28 -4.12
N PHE A 66 -3.28 4.06 -3.67
CA PHE A 66 -4.07 3.40 -2.62
C PHE A 66 -4.02 4.14 -1.29
N LEU A 67 -2.84 4.63 -0.88
CA LEU A 67 -2.72 5.45 0.32
C LEU A 67 -3.59 6.70 0.24
N SER A 68 -3.57 7.43 -0.88
CA SER A 68 -4.41 8.62 -1.05
C SER A 68 -5.91 8.31 -0.96
N ILE A 69 -6.35 7.16 -1.48
CA ILE A 69 -7.75 6.73 -1.36
C ILE A 69 -8.10 6.40 0.10
N LEU A 70 -7.22 5.66 0.78
CA LEU A 70 -7.43 5.23 2.17
C LEU A 70 -7.41 6.42 3.13
N GLU A 71 -6.52 7.38 2.94
CA GLU A 71 -6.47 8.62 3.73
C GLU A 71 -7.74 9.46 3.56
N ASN A 72 -8.32 9.50 2.36
CA ASN A 72 -9.58 10.20 2.09
C ASN A 72 -10.83 9.48 2.62
N ALA A 73 -10.74 8.17 2.89
CA ALA A 73 -11.85 7.39 3.42
C ALA A 73 -12.03 7.54 4.94
N ARG A 74 -11.05 8.16 5.61
CA ARG A 74 -11.05 8.44 7.04
C ARG A 74 -11.87 9.68 7.39
#